data_AF-A0A2P7BUZ3-F1
#
_entry.id   AF-A0A2P7BUZ3-F1
#
_cell.length_a   1.000
_cell.length_b   1.000
_cell.length_c   1.000
_cell.angle_alpha   90.00
_cell.angle_beta   90.00
_cell.angle_gamma   90.00
#
_symmetry.space_group_name_H-M   'P 1'
#
loop_
_entity.id
_entity.type
_entity.pdbx_description
1 polymer ?
#
loop_
_entity_poly.entity_id
_entity_poly.type
_entity_poly.pdbx_seq_one_letter_code
_entity_poly.pdbx_strand_id
1 'polypeptide(L)'
;MNRPSIARPRRPRNHPDRFLECQRAVEDTVVSAIGEASAAGWQKDEIIAAMIAVADDMQLALNAKVLLSVETELGKLMKKYR
;
A
#
# COMPACT_ATOMS: atom_id res chain seq x y z
N MET A 1 -15.93 -22.04 -0.84
CA MET A 1 -15.91 -20.56 -0.71
C MET A 1 -14.47 -20.14 -0.44
N ASN A 2 -13.79 -19.45 -1.37
CA ASN A 2 -12.47 -18.87 -1.10
C ASN A 2 -12.65 -17.65 -0.20
N ARG A 3 -12.29 -17.77 1.07
CA ARG A 3 -12.26 -16.62 1.99
C ARG A 3 -11.10 -15.72 1.55
N PRO A 4 -11.31 -14.41 1.32
CA PRO A 4 -10.20 -13.53 1.01
C PRO A 4 -9.22 -13.53 2.19
N SER A 5 -7.92 -13.69 1.90
CA SER A 5 -6.85 -13.72 2.91
C SER A 5 -6.75 -12.42 3.71
N ILE A 6 -7.21 -11.30 3.13
CA ILE A 6 -7.27 -9.97 3.77
C ILE A 6 -8.73 -9.59 4.00
N ALA A 7 -9.07 -9.27 5.25
CA ALA A 7 -10.42 -8.86 5.61
C ALA A 7 -10.79 -7.51 4.98
N ARG A 8 -12.07 -7.35 4.59
CA ARG A 8 -12.58 -6.06 4.10
C ARG A 8 -12.60 -5.02 5.24
N PRO A 9 -12.36 -3.73 4.92
CA PRO A 9 -12.50 -2.65 5.90
C PRO A 9 -13.93 -2.60 6.47
N ARG A 10 -14.05 -2.57 7.80
CA ARG A 10 -15.30 -2.42 8.54
C ARG A 10 -15.55 -0.97 8.94
N ARG A 11 -14.50 -0.18 9.12
CA ARG A 11 -14.58 1.24 9.50
C ARG A 11 -14.56 2.18 8.29
N PRO A 12 -15.25 3.35 8.39
CA PRO A 12 -15.26 4.36 7.34
C PRO A 12 -13.90 5.03 7.18
N ARG A 13 -13.60 5.58 5.98
CA ARG A 13 -12.27 6.08 5.58
C ARG A 13 -11.59 6.99 6.61
N ASN A 14 -12.34 7.83 7.31
CA ASN A 14 -11.82 8.86 8.21
C ASN A 14 -11.77 8.41 9.68
N HIS A 15 -12.07 7.15 9.98
CA HIS A 15 -12.01 6.64 11.35
C HIS A 15 -10.54 6.53 11.83
N PRO A 16 -10.18 7.03 13.03
CA PRO A 16 -8.80 7.00 13.53
C PRO A 16 -8.18 5.60 13.55
N ASP A 17 -8.93 4.60 14.02
CA ASP A 17 -8.45 3.20 14.06
C ASP A 17 -8.39 2.47 12.71
N ARG A 18 -8.79 3.10 11.59
CA ARG A 18 -8.86 2.40 10.30
C ARG A 18 -7.49 1.99 9.78
N PHE A 19 -6.45 2.75 10.11
CA PHE A 19 -5.08 2.37 9.79
C PHE A 19 -4.68 1.09 10.53
N LEU A 20 -4.92 1.03 11.85
CA LEU A 20 -4.62 -0.15 12.67
C LEU A 20 -5.41 -1.38 12.20
N GLU A 21 -6.67 -1.19 11.80
CA GLU A 21 -7.48 -2.25 11.21
C GLU A 21 -6.88 -2.76 9.89
N CYS A 22 -6.44 -1.85 9.02
CA CYS A 22 -5.77 -2.20 7.78
C CYS A 22 -4.47 -2.96 8.03
N GLN A 23 -3.64 -2.50 8.97
CA GLN A 23 -2.39 -3.16 9.35
C GLN A 23 -2.64 -4.61 9.80
N ARG A 24 -3.57 -4.82 10.73
CA ARG A 24 -3.93 -6.17 11.22
C ARG A 24 -4.48 -7.06 10.11
N ALA A 25 -5.22 -6.50 9.17
CA ALA A 25 -5.79 -7.28 8.07
C ALA A 25 -4.72 -7.79 7.09
N VAL A 26 -3.58 -7.09 6.95
CA VAL A 26 -2.48 -7.48 6.05
C VAL A 26 -1.36 -8.25 6.74
N GLU A 27 -1.24 -8.14 8.07
CA GLU A 27 -0.16 -8.72 8.87
C GLU A 27 0.03 -10.22 8.62
N ASP A 28 -1.04 -11.02 8.69
CA ASP A 28 -0.97 -12.47 8.46
C ASP A 28 -0.40 -12.83 7.08
N THR A 29 -0.76 -12.05 6.06
CA THR A 29 -0.28 -12.27 4.69
C THR A 29 1.19 -11.89 4.55
N VAL A 30 1.62 -10.78 5.17
CA VAL A 30 3.03 -10.36 5.18
C VAL A 30 3.90 -11.38 5.91
N VAL A 31 3.45 -11.87 7.07
CA VAL A 31 4.17 -12.91 7.83
C VAL A 31 4.30 -14.20 7.01
N SER A 32 3.24 -14.60 6.29
CA SER A 32 3.30 -15.76 5.37
C SER A 32 4.36 -15.57 4.29
N ALA A 33 4.38 -14.40 3.64
CA ALA A 33 5.37 -14.10 2.61
C ALA A 33 6.82 -14.09 3.15
N ILE A 34 7.02 -13.61 4.39
CA ILE A 34 8.34 -13.71 5.07
C ILE A 34 8.72 -15.17 5.29
N GLY A 35 7.76 -16.02 5.71
CA GLY A 35 7.96 -17.45 5.89
C GLY A 35 8.35 -18.15 4.59
N GLU A 36 7.67 -17.85 3.49
CA GLU A 36 7.96 -18.39 2.16
C GLU A 36 9.36 -17.98 1.66
N ALA A 37 9.72 -16.71 1.80
CA ALA A 37 11.06 -16.23 1.43
C ALA A 37 12.14 -16.86 2.31
N SER A 38 11.88 -17.04 3.61
CA SER A 38 12.82 -17.71 4.51
C SER A 38 13.00 -19.19 4.14
N ALA A 39 11.91 -19.89 3.75
CA ALA A 39 11.99 -21.27 3.27
C ALA A 39 12.76 -21.40 1.93
N ALA A 40 12.78 -20.35 1.12
CA ALA A 40 13.60 -20.26 -0.09
C ALA A 40 15.09 -19.97 0.20
N GLY A 41 15.47 -19.75 1.47
CA GLY A 41 16.85 -19.59 1.91
C GLY A 41 17.30 -18.15 2.18
N TRP A 42 16.40 -17.17 2.03
CA TRP A 42 16.70 -15.77 2.34
C TRP A 42 16.73 -15.53 3.87
N GLN A 43 17.63 -14.67 4.32
CA GLN A 43 17.76 -14.20 5.68
C GLN A 43 16.63 -13.22 6.03
N LYS A 44 16.26 -13.18 7.31
CA LYS A 44 15.09 -12.40 7.75
C LYS A 44 15.28 -10.89 7.56
N ASP A 45 16.48 -10.39 7.80
CA ASP A 45 16.83 -8.98 7.66
C ASP A 45 16.76 -8.51 6.21
N GLU A 46 17.29 -9.29 5.25
CA GLU A 46 17.17 -8.96 3.83
C GLU A 46 15.73 -9.02 3.32
N ILE A 47 14.93 -9.98 3.78
CA ILE A 47 13.51 -10.09 3.41
C ILE A 47 12.76 -8.83 3.87
N ILE A 48 12.95 -8.44 5.14
CA ILE A 48 12.27 -7.26 5.70
C ILE A 48 12.73 -5.99 4.98
N ALA A 49 14.03 -5.82 4.75
CA ALA A 49 14.56 -4.67 4.03
C ALA A 49 13.99 -4.58 2.60
N ALA A 50 13.94 -5.71 1.88
CA ALA A 50 13.37 -5.76 0.53
C ALA A 50 11.86 -5.44 0.52
N MET A 51 11.09 -5.97 1.47
CA MET A 51 9.65 -5.68 1.58
C MET A 51 9.39 -4.19 1.87
N ILE A 52 10.19 -3.56 2.74
CA ILE A 52 10.10 -2.12 3.01
C ILE A 52 10.41 -1.33 1.73
N ALA A 53 11.50 -1.66 1.04
CA ALA A 53 11.88 -0.98 -0.21
C ALA A 53 10.77 -1.08 -1.28
N VAL A 54 10.16 -2.26 -1.44
CA VAL A 54 9.02 -2.45 -2.36
C VAL A 54 7.81 -1.59 -1.95
N ALA A 55 7.49 -1.52 -0.66
CA ALA A 55 6.39 -0.69 -0.17
C ALA A 55 6.65 0.82 -0.39
N ASP A 56 7.89 1.26 -0.16
CA ASP A 56 8.32 2.65 -0.39
C ASP A 56 8.23 3.02 -1.89
N ASP A 57 8.71 2.15 -2.78
CA ASP A 57 8.62 2.34 -4.23
C ASP A 57 7.15 2.46 -4.70
N MET A 58 6.26 1.62 -4.14
CA MET A 58 4.82 1.71 -4.41
C MET A 58 4.23 3.04 -3.92
N GLN A 59 4.63 3.51 -2.74
CA GLN A 59 4.20 4.80 -2.20
C GLN A 59 4.66 5.97 -3.07
N LEU A 60 5.92 5.96 -3.51
CA LEU A 60 6.46 6.96 -4.42
C LEU A 60 5.69 6.98 -5.75
N ALA A 61 5.40 5.82 -6.32
CA ALA A 61 4.61 5.71 -7.55
C ALA A 61 3.17 6.23 -7.39
N LEU A 62 2.52 6.01 -6.23
CA LEU A 62 1.20 6.56 -5.95
C LEU A 62 1.23 8.09 -5.86
N ASN A 63 2.21 8.64 -5.13
CA ASN A 63 2.36 10.08 -4.97
C ASN A 63 2.65 10.79 -6.29
N ALA A 64 3.52 10.22 -7.13
CA ALA A 64 3.82 10.73 -8.47
C ALA A 64 2.57 10.80 -9.36
N LYS A 65 1.72 9.76 -9.32
CA LYS A 65 0.43 9.74 -10.04
C LYS A 65 -0.52 10.83 -9.56
N VAL A 66 -0.59 11.05 -8.24
CA VAL A 66 -1.43 12.11 -7.65
C VAL A 66 -0.98 13.49 -8.12
N LEU A 67 0.33 13.78 -8.09
CA LEU A 67 0.86 15.07 -8.54
C LEU A 67 0.54 15.36 -10.01
N LEU A 68 0.78 14.40 -10.90
CA LEU A 68 0.46 14.54 -12.33
C LEU A 68 -1.03 14.80 -12.56
N SER A 69 -1.90 14.15 -11.78
CA SER A 69 -3.35 14.39 -11.84
C SER A 69 -3.72 15.81 -11.43
N VAL A 70 -3.10 16.35 -10.36
CA VAL A 70 -3.35 17.71 -9.89
C VAL A 70 -2.90 18.73 -10.94
N GLU A 71 -1.70 18.58 -11.50
CA GLU A 71 -1.18 19.46 -12.55
C GLU A 71 -2.08 19.49 -13.79
N THR A 72 -2.57 18.31 -14.19
CA THR A 72 -3.49 18.16 -15.33
C THR A 72 -4.80 18.92 -15.09
N GLU A 73 -5.42 18.74 -13.92
CA GLU A 73 -6.68 19.41 -13.59
C GLU A 73 -6.50 20.92 -13.43
N LEU A 74 -5.37 21.37 -12.85
CA LEU A 74 -5.04 22.79 -12.76
C LEU A 74 -4.87 23.41 -14.15
N GLY A 75 -4.16 22.73 -15.06
CA GLY A 75 -4.01 23.16 -16.45
C GLY A 75 -5.34 23.28 -17.21
N LYS A 76 -6.28 22.36 -16.97
CA LYS A 76 -7.64 22.45 -17.53
C LYS A 76 -8.41 23.64 -16.97
N LEU A 77 -8.35 23.86 -15.66
CA LEU A 77 -9.01 25.00 -15.01
C LEU A 77 -8.48 26.33 -15.53
N MET A 78 -7.15 26.50 -15.59
CA MET A 78 -6.54 27.73 -16.10
C MET A 78 -6.92 28.02 -17.56
N LYS A 79 -7.08 27.00 -18.40
CA LYS A 79 -7.54 27.16 -19.79
C LYS A 79 -9.04 27.52 -19.89
N LYS A 80 -9.86 27.14 -18.92
CA LYS A 80 -11.30 27.41 -18.89
C LYS A 80 -11.63 28.85 -18.49
N TYR A 81 -10.77 29.47 -17.68
CA TYR A 81 -10.92 30.85 -17.18
C TYR A 81 -10.02 31.86 -17.91
N ARG A 82 -9.39 31.45 -19.01
CA ARG A 82 -8.66 32.30 -19.94
C ARG A 82 -9.50 32.53 -21.19
#